data_AF-A0A812XS98-F1
#
_entry.id   AF-A0A812XS98-F1
#
_cell.length_a   1.000
_cell.length_b   1.000
_cell.length_c   1.000
_cell.angle_alpha   90.00
_cell.angle_beta   90.00
_cell.angle_gamma   90.00
#
_symmetry.space_group_name_H-M   'P 1'
#
loop_
_entity.id
_entity.type
_entity.pdbx_description
1 polymer ?
#
loop_
_entity_poly.entity_id
_entity_poly.type
_entity_poly.pdbx_seq_one_letter_code
_entity_poly.pdbx_strand_id
1 'polypeptide(L)'
;MCASCLLGTLTGFSYSVDRAVRCHLHCLKKKSGNLSGIGLRRDDGQNNRTFCNCRPWPLEAESEVRAAKDEVAQHKKRCGELEAHVLALDAAAANNAAQLRAAQEECGQLTESLASAEALASDKLEQHVATAEAAAAESQDELRKVQSECEEHCQQLESRLAKDPPGSGEKWQALLIEKSKYEERCTQLTQQLAKAETKLDQMGKCQVEVATYKERCRQLERASHMTGGFPAYPTFIRRDPAFSAEASISPRSNSSDLLGFVLVETASSVLSSSSWFSVHPHDCFMLDSIFKTRSYGVDFFLMGRDLEKGSKVVAGDDETILEVTKKEICKATDIVRLRAGDATLQITRDHPVQVPDLKDVQEVVAEILDATEGEGVAQYVAAGTLKEGDIVVLDSGEPMALTSVESWSADCEVLKIVFEPDLPVAVFSCPPCILSKGHKKLPKRRGRMCQRGKGAPDITSDAASVPVTLGEYVD
;
A
#
# COMPACT_ATOMS: atom_id res chain seq x y z
N MET A 1 -11.31 35.38 -6.26
CA MET A 1 -10.82 36.72 -6.64
C MET A 1 -9.70 36.57 -7.66
N CYS A 2 -9.97 36.89 -8.93
CA CYS A 2 -8.95 36.88 -9.98
C CYS A 2 -8.05 38.11 -9.86
N ALA A 3 -6.76 37.97 -10.21
CA ALA A 3 -5.79 39.06 -10.26
C ALA A 3 -6.27 40.27 -11.10
N SER A 4 -7.18 40.04 -12.05
CA SER A 4 -7.84 41.07 -12.85
C SER A 4 -8.72 42.03 -12.03
N CYS A 5 -9.29 41.60 -10.90
CA CYS A 5 -10.09 42.49 -10.05
C CYS A 5 -9.25 43.36 -9.12
N LEU A 6 -8.03 42.92 -8.76
CA LEU A 6 -7.08 43.73 -7.98
C LEU A 6 -6.39 44.80 -8.84
N LEU A 7 -6.23 44.55 -10.15
CA LEU A 7 -5.75 45.57 -11.10
C LEU A 7 -6.77 46.70 -11.31
N GLY A 8 -8.08 46.42 -11.20
CA GLY A 8 -9.14 47.44 -11.33
C GLY A 8 -9.16 48.46 -10.18
N THR A 9 -8.84 48.05 -8.96
CA THR A 9 -8.81 48.96 -7.80
C THR A 9 -7.49 49.70 -7.66
N LEU A 10 -6.37 49.11 -8.08
CA LEU A 10 -5.06 49.79 -8.10
C LEU A 10 -4.94 50.82 -9.23
N THR A 11 -5.57 50.59 -10.38
CA THR A 11 -5.62 51.59 -11.47
C THR A 11 -6.41 52.83 -11.07
N GLY A 12 -7.49 52.70 -10.29
CA GLY A 12 -8.25 53.85 -9.77
C GLY A 12 -7.45 54.75 -8.81
N PHE A 13 -6.62 54.15 -7.95
CA PHE A 13 -5.73 54.91 -7.05
C PHE A 13 -4.55 55.55 -7.79
N SER A 14 -3.96 54.83 -8.75
CA SER A 14 -2.88 55.36 -9.60
C SER A 14 -3.36 56.54 -10.48
N TYR A 15 -4.58 56.48 -11.03
CA TYR A 15 -5.15 57.58 -11.82
C TYR A 15 -5.37 58.87 -11.02
N SER A 16 -5.70 58.80 -9.73
CA SER A 16 -5.92 59.98 -8.89
C SER A 16 -4.62 60.71 -8.54
N VAL A 17 -3.59 59.95 -8.15
CA VAL A 17 -2.27 60.51 -7.82
C VAL A 17 -1.60 61.08 -9.06
N ASP A 18 -1.68 60.40 -10.21
CA ASP A 18 -1.05 60.85 -11.45
C ASP A 18 -1.74 62.11 -12.01
N ARG A 19 -3.06 62.29 -11.78
CA ARG A 19 -3.79 63.52 -12.14
C ARG A 19 -3.43 64.68 -11.22
N ALA A 20 -3.25 64.45 -9.92
CA ALA A 20 -2.79 65.47 -8.97
C ALA A 20 -1.34 65.92 -9.27
N VAL A 21 -0.45 64.96 -9.57
CA VAL A 21 0.94 65.23 -9.95
C VAL A 21 1.03 65.94 -11.31
N ARG A 22 0.23 65.54 -12.32
CA ARG A 22 0.16 66.27 -13.60
C ARG A 22 -0.40 67.69 -13.44
N CYS A 23 -1.45 67.89 -12.64
CA CYS A 23 -1.96 69.23 -12.33
C CYS A 23 -0.88 70.09 -11.66
N HIS A 24 -0.10 69.49 -10.74
CA HIS A 24 0.95 70.21 -10.04
C HIS A 24 2.15 70.55 -10.94
N LEU A 25 2.62 69.62 -11.76
CA LEU A 25 3.66 69.86 -12.78
C LEU A 25 3.23 70.90 -13.81
N HIS A 26 1.96 70.90 -14.22
CA HIS A 26 1.41 71.92 -15.11
C HIS A 26 1.38 73.31 -14.45
N CYS A 27 1.08 73.40 -13.16
CA CYS A 27 1.18 74.65 -12.39
C CYS A 27 2.63 75.14 -12.22
N LEU A 28 3.60 74.24 -12.01
CA LEU A 28 5.02 74.59 -11.92
C LEU A 28 5.60 75.06 -13.25
N LYS A 29 5.22 74.42 -14.36
CA LYS A 29 5.63 74.81 -15.73
C LYS A 29 5.07 76.20 -16.12
N LYS A 30 3.90 76.56 -15.58
CA LYS A 30 3.30 77.91 -15.73
C LYS A 30 4.02 78.98 -14.88
N LYS A 31 4.70 78.59 -13.80
CA LYS A 31 5.46 79.48 -12.90
C LYS A 31 6.91 79.69 -13.32
N SER A 32 7.53 78.73 -14.01
CA SER A 32 8.92 78.83 -14.49
C SER A 32 9.06 79.50 -15.88
N GLY A 33 7.95 79.78 -16.57
CA GLY A 33 7.93 80.55 -17.81
C GLY A 33 8.14 82.04 -17.56
N ASN A 34 9.37 82.45 -17.26
CA ASN A 34 9.76 83.85 -17.31
C ASN A 34 10.32 84.16 -18.70
N LEU A 35 9.64 85.08 -19.39
CA LEU A 35 10.19 86.04 -20.36
C LEU A 35 10.95 85.49 -21.58
N SER A 36 10.24 85.35 -22.70
CA SER A 36 10.70 85.93 -23.97
C SER A 36 9.50 86.26 -24.87
N GLY A 37 9.36 87.56 -25.12
CA GLY A 37 8.48 88.31 -26.02
C GLY A 37 7.48 87.58 -26.92
N ILE A 38 6.25 88.09 -26.93
CA ILE A 38 5.51 88.56 -28.13
C ILE A 38 4.38 89.44 -27.59
N GLY A 39 4.39 90.72 -27.98
CA GLY A 39 3.36 91.67 -27.62
C GLY A 39 2.13 91.50 -28.50
N LEU A 40 0.95 91.44 -27.89
CA LEU A 40 -0.30 91.79 -28.54
C LEU A 40 -1.25 92.43 -27.53
N ARG A 41 -2.06 93.35 -28.07
CA ARG A 41 -2.73 94.48 -27.43
C ARG A 41 -3.84 94.12 -26.45
N ARG A 42 -4.11 95.11 -25.60
CA ARG A 42 -5.24 95.29 -24.67
C ARG A 42 -6.58 94.93 -25.31
N ASP A 43 -7.45 94.32 -24.51
CA ASP A 43 -8.80 94.84 -24.31
C ASP A 43 -9.30 94.49 -22.90
N ASP A 44 -9.98 95.46 -22.31
CA ASP A 44 -10.34 95.56 -20.91
C ASP A 44 -11.60 94.73 -20.58
N GLY A 45 -11.51 93.92 -19.51
CA GLY A 45 -12.62 93.09 -19.05
C GLY A 45 -12.37 92.54 -17.66
N GLN A 46 -12.61 93.39 -16.66
CA GLN A 46 -12.81 93.11 -15.22
C GLN A 46 -12.12 91.84 -14.66
N ASN A 47 -10.88 92.07 -14.26
CA ASN A 47 -10.09 91.23 -13.35
C ASN A 47 -10.81 91.04 -12.01
N ASN A 48 -11.26 89.81 -11.74
CA ASN A 48 -11.36 89.32 -10.37
C ASN A 48 -10.13 88.43 -10.10
N ARG A 49 -8.96 89.06 -9.92
CA ARG A 49 -7.72 88.38 -9.55
C ARG A 49 -7.74 88.10 -8.05
N THR A 50 -8.36 87.00 -7.65
CA THR A 50 -8.06 86.34 -6.39
C THR A 50 -6.59 85.91 -6.43
N PHE A 51 -5.72 86.70 -5.80
CA PHE A 51 -4.34 86.30 -5.52
C PHE A 51 -4.38 85.05 -4.63
N CYS A 52 -4.18 83.87 -5.24
CA CYS A 52 -3.92 82.66 -4.48
C CYS A 52 -2.63 82.87 -3.70
N ASN A 53 -2.77 83.04 -2.40
CA ASN A 53 -1.68 83.18 -1.44
C ASN A 53 -0.98 81.80 -1.34
N CYS A 54 -0.14 81.48 -2.32
CA CYS A 54 0.62 80.24 -2.34
C CYS A 54 1.66 80.29 -1.24
N ARG A 55 1.36 79.68 -0.09
CA ARG A 55 2.36 79.42 0.94
C ARG A 55 3.52 78.62 0.33
N PRO A 56 4.78 78.90 0.72
CA PRO A 56 5.92 78.06 0.37
C PRO A 56 5.60 76.61 0.74
N TRP A 57 5.81 75.70 -0.21
CA TRP A 57 5.63 74.28 0.04
C TRP A 57 6.63 73.86 1.13
N PRO A 58 6.20 73.22 2.22
CA PRO A 58 7.13 72.79 3.26
C PRO A 58 8.14 71.81 2.68
N LEU A 59 9.42 72.00 3.01
CA LEU A 59 10.54 71.13 2.57
C LEU A 59 10.31 69.66 2.95
N GLU A 60 9.50 69.40 3.98
CA GLU A 60 9.06 68.06 4.42
C GLU A 60 8.30 67.30 3.31
N ALA A 61 7.56 68.00 2.46
CA ALA A 61 6.82 67.36 1.36
C ALA A 61 7.73 66.84 0.24
N GLU A 62 8.92 67.42 0.05
CA GLU A 62 9.86 66.92 -0.96
C GLU A 62 10.50 65.60 -0.54
N SER A 63 10.77 65.42 0.77
CA SER A 63 11.21 64.13 1.32
C SER A 63 10.14 63.05 1.23
N GLU A 64 8.87 63.38 1.50
CA GLU A 64 7.75 62.43 1.36
C GLU A 64 7.55 61.99 -0.10
N VAL A 65 7.63 62.92 -1.06
CA VAL A 65 7.53 62.59 -2.48
C VAL A 65 8.70 61.72 -2.94
N ARG A 66 9.92 61.93 -2.41
CA ARG A 66 11.07 61.08 -2.72
C ARG A 66 10.88 59.67 -2.15
N ALA A 67 10.45 59.55 -0.89
CA ALA A 67 10.13 58.28 -0.26
C ALA A 67 9.03 57.50 -1.04
N ALA A 68 7.94 58.18 -1.44
CA ALA A 68 6.88 57.57 -2.23
C ALA A 68 7.37 57.08 -3.60
N LYS A 69 8.29 57.80 -4.25
CA LYS A 69 8.90 57.36 -5.52
C LYS A 69 9.75 56.11 -5.34
N ASP A 70 10.51 56.04 -4.25
CA ASP A 70 11.35 54.88 -3.93
C ASP A 70 10.48 53.65 -3.60
N GLU A 71 9.36 53.83 -2.88
CA GLU A 71 8.37 52.78 -2.62
C GLU A 71 7.73 52.26 -3.91
N VAL A 72 7.33 53.16 -4.84
CA VAL A 72 6.78 52.77 -6.14
C VAL A 72 7.82 52.01 -6.97
N ALA A 73 9.09 52.43 -6.95
CA ALA A 73 10.17 51.73 -7.63
C ALA A 73 10.39 50.33 -7.04
N GLN A 74 10.36 50.20 -5.70
CA GLN A 74 10.46 48.92 -5.00
C GLN A 74 9.27 48.01 -5.32
N HIS A 75 8.04 48.55 -5.35
CA HIS A 75 6.85 47.79 -5.71
C HIS A 75 6.91 47.30 -7.16
N LYS A 76 7.35 48.14 -8.11
CA LYS A 76 7.54 47.74 -9.51
C LYS A 76 8.56 46.61 -9.65
N LYS A 77 9.66 46.65 -8.90
CA LYS A 77 10.65 45.58 -8.84
C LYS A 77 10.03 44.26 -8.34
N ARG A 78 9.28 44.32 -7.23
CA ARG A 78 8.57 43.14 -6.68
C ARG A 78 7.53 42.57 -7.64
N CYS A 79 6.80 43.41 -8.39
CA CYS A 79 5.88 42.93 -9.43
C CYS A 79 6.61 42.16 -10.53
N GLY A 80 7.75 42.66 -11.01
CA GLY A 80 8.55 41.95 -12.02
C GLY A 80 9.09 40.61 -11.52
N GLU A 81 9.53 40.55 -10.25
CA GLU A 81 9.97 39.29 -9.61
C GLU A 81 8.81 38.28 -9.49
N LEU A 82 7.60 38.74 -9.14
CA LEU A 82 6.41 37.89 -9.08
C LEU A 82 5.97 37.40 -10.46
N GLU A 83 6.02 38.23 -11.50
CA GLU A 83 5.72 37.81 -12.88
C GLU A 83 6.70 36.73 -13.35
N ALA A 84 7.99 36.91 -13.11
CA ALA A 84 9.01 35.91 -13.42
C ALA A 84 8.77 34.59 -12.66
N HIS A 85 8.36 34.67 -11.38
CA HIS A 85 8.04 33.50 -10.58
C HIS A 85 6.79 32.76 -11.09
N VAL A 86 5.75 33.49 -11.54
CA VAL A 86 4.55 32.88 -12.13
C VAL A 86 4.90 32.15 -13.44
N LEU A 87 5.70 32.77 -14.32
CA LEU A 87 6.17 32.12 -15.55
C LEU A 87 6.99 30.85 -15.27
N ALA A 88 7.86 30.89 -14.26
CA ALA A 88 8.63 29.72 -13.84
C ALA A 88 7.72 28.58 -13.32
N LEU A 89 6.68 28.92 -12.55
CA LEU A 89 5.70 27.94 -12.06
C LEU A 89 4.87 27.33 -13.20
N ASP A 90 4.48 28.11 -14.20
CA ASP A 90 3.74 27.61 -15.36
C ASP A 90 4.61 26.69 -16.23
N ALA A 91 5.89 27.03 -16.43
CA ALA A 91 6.86 26.15 -17.11
C ALA A 91 7.06 24.84 -16.34
N ALA A 92 7.20 24.89 -15.02
CA ALA A 92 7.31 23.69 -14.18
C ALA A 92 6.03 22.84 -14.23
N ALA A 93 4.85 23.47 -14.25
CA ALA A 93 3.57 22.77 -14.39
C ALA A 93 3.44 22.07 -15.75
N ALA A 94 3.90 22.71 -16.84
CA ALA A 94 3.92 22.10 -18.17
C ALA A 94 4.86 20.88 -18.24
N ASN A 95 6.05 20.99 -17.66
CA ASN A 95 7.00 19.86 -17.57
C ASN A 95 6.41 18.69 -16.76
N ASN A 96 5.84 18.97 -15.58
CA ASN A 96 5.19 17.94 -14.77
C ASN A 96 4.01 17.27 -15.51
N ALA A 97 3.25 18.03 -16.31
CA ALA A 97 2.16 17.48 -17.13
C ALA A 97 2.65 16.62 -18.30
N ALA A 98 3.84 16.90 -18.84
CA ALA A 98 4.48 16.06 -19.84
C ALA A 98 5.00 14.75 -19.21
N GLN A 99 5.67 14.83 -18.05
CA GLN A 99 6.13 13.66 -17.29
C GLN A 99 4.98 12.74 -16.89
N LEU A 100 3.84 13.31 -16.46
CA LEU A 100 2.66 12.51 -16.12
C LEU A 100 2.09 11.76 -17.34
N ARG A 101 2.08 12.37 -18.52
CA ARG A 101 1.63 11.70 -19.75
C ARG A 101 2.57 10.56 -20.16
N ALA A 102 3.88 10.80 -20.11
CA ALA A 102 4.87 9.76 -20.37
C ALA A 102 4.71 8.57 -19.41
N ALA A 103 4.53 8.84 -18.11
CA ALA A 103 4.29 7.79 -17.12
C ALA A 103 2.96 7.04 -17.35
N GLN A 104 1.92 7.72 -17.83
CA GLN A 104 0.65 7.07 -18.18
C GLN A 104 0.78 6.15 -19.40
N GLU A 105 1.54 6.56 -20.40
CA GLU A 105 1.85 5.74 -21.58
C GLU A 105 2.68 4.51 -21.19
N GLU A 106 3.69 4.67 -20.34
CA GLU A 106 4.50 3.57 -19.80
C GLU A 106 3.65 2.57 -19.00
N CYS A 107 2.76 3.04 -18.13
CA CYS A 107 1.81 2.17 -17.42
C CYS A 107 0.87 1.44 -18.37
N GLY A 108 0.42 2.09 -19.46
CA GLY A 108 -0.38 1.46 -20.51
C GLY A 108 0.37 0.30 -21.16
N GLN A 109 1.61 0.54 -21.59
CA GLN A 109 2.47 -0.47 -22.21
C GLN A 109 2.76 -1.65 -21.27
N LEU A 110 3.03 -1.38 -19.99
CA LEU A 110 3.25 -2.43 -18.98
C LEU A 110 2.00 -3.27 -18.75
N THR A 111 0.81 -2.65 -18.77
CA THR A 111 -0.46 -3.37 -18.62
C THR A 111 -0.74 -4.29 -19.81
N GLU A 112 -0.50 -3.81 -21.03
CA GLU A 112 -0.62 -4.63 -22.24
C GLU A 112 0.41 -5.78 -22.27
N SER A 113 1.66 -5.49 -21.88
CA SER A 113 2.71 -6.51 -21.77
C SER A 113 2.37 -7.58 -20.73
N LEU A 114 1.80 -7.19 -19.58
CA LEU A 114 1.38 -8.13 -18.54
C LEU A 114 0.23 -9.01 -19.03
N ALA A 115 -0.79 -8.43 -19.64
CA ALA A 115 -1.91 -9.18 -20.21
C ALA A 115 -1.45 -10.18 -21.29
N SER A 116 -0.49 -9.79 -22.14
CA SER A 116 0.10 -10.68 -23.13
C SER A 116 0.91 -11.83 -22.50
N ALA A 117 1.69 -11.54 -21.46
CA ALA A 117 2.45 -12.56 -20.74
C ALA A 117 1.54 -13.56 -20.01
N GLU A 118 0.44 -13.08 -19.42
CA GLU A 118 -0.58 -13.92 -18.77
C GLU A 118 -1.29 -14.83 -19.78
N ALA A 119 -1.65 -14.32 -20.96
CA ALA A 119 -2.23 -15.13 -22.03
C ALA A 119 -1.27 -16.25 -22.48
N LEU A 120 0.00 -15.90 -22.74
CA LEU A 120 1.03 -16.87 -23.12
C LEU A 120 1.25 -17.94 -22.02
N ALA A 121 1.24 -17.53 -20.75
CA ALA A 121 1.39 -18.45 -19.62
C ALA A 121 0.19 -19.39 -19.50
N SER A 122 -1.04 -18.89 -19.71
CA SER A 122 -2.26 -19.72 -19.73
C SER A 122 -2.21 -20.74 -20.86
N ASP A 123 -1.84 -20.34 -22.07
CA ASP A 123 -1.74 -21.24 -23.23
C ASP A 123 -0.70 -22.35 -23.01
N LYS A 124 0.47 -21.99 -22.47
CA LYS A 124 1.51 -22.96 -22.11
C LYS A 124 1.04 -23.94 -21.04
N LEU A 125 0.34 -23.44 -20.02
CA LEU A 125 -0.19 -24.30 -18.96
C LEU A 125 -1.24 -25.28 -19.51
N GLU A 126 -2.15 -24.82 -20.36
CA GLU A 126 -3.14 -25.67 -21.03
C GLU A 126 -2.46 -26.74 -21.89
N GLN A 127 -1.41 -26.39 -22.63
CA GLN A 127 -0.61 -27.35 -23.41
C GLN A 127 0.08 -28.39 -22.51
N HIS A 128 0.66 -27.97 -21.38
CA HIS A 128 1.29 -28.89 -20.42
C HIS A 128 0.27 -29.85 -19.79
N VAL A 129 -0.91 -29.35 -19.43
CA VAL A 129 -2.00 -30.17 -18.89
C VAL A 129 -2.47 -31.19 -19.93
N ALA A 130 -2.74 -30.77 -21.17
CA ALA A 130 -3.16 -31.68 -22.23
C ALA A 130 -2.10 -32.76 -22.54
N THR A 131 -0.82 -32.40 -22.50
CA THR A 131 0.28 -33.34 -22.70
C THR A 131 0.38 -34.34 -21.54
N ALA A 132 0.21 -33.88 -20.31
CA ALA A 132 0.22 -34.74 -19.12
C ALA A 132 -0.98 -35.70 -19.09
N GLU A 133 -2.17 -35.23 -19.47
CA GLU A 133 -3.38 -36.05 -19.59
C GLU A 133 -3.22 -37.13 -20.66
N ALA A 134 -2.64 -36.80 -21.82
CA ALA A 134 -2.37 -37.77 -22.88
C ALA A 134 -1.36 -38.85 -22.43
N ALA A 135 -0.27 -38.45 -21.76
CA ALA A 135 0.73 -39.38 -21.23
C ALA A 135 0.16 -40.28 -20.11
N ALA A 136 -0.72 -39.73 -19.27
CA ALA A 136 -1.42 -40.51 -18.25
C ALA A 136 -2.38 -41.54 -18.88
N ALA A 137 -3.11 -41.16 -19.93
CA ALA A 137 -3.99 -42.08 -20.67
C ALA A 137 -3.20 -43.21 -21.33
N GLU A 138 -2.08 -42.90 -21.99
CA GLU A 138 -1.20 -43.91 -22.60
C GLU A 138 -0.63 -44.88 -21.55
N SER A 139 -0.14 -44.34 -20.42
CA SER A 139 0.35 -45.15 -19.30
C SER A 139 -0.74 -46.06 -18.74
N GLN A 140 -1.98 -45.59 -18.66
CA GLN A 140 -3.11 -46.38 -18.15
C GLN A 140 -3.46 -47.54 -19.10
N ASP A 141 -3.42 -47.32 -20.41
CA ASP A 141 -3.69 -48.35 -21.42
C ASP A 141 -2.58 -49.41 -21.45
N GLU A 142 -1.30 -49.01 -21.35
CA GLU A 142 -0.19 -49.96 -21.21
C GLU A 142 -0.34 -50.83 -19.96
N LEU A 143 -0.74 -50.21 -18.84
CA LEU A 143 -0.85 -50.91 -17.58
C LEU A 143 -2.03 -51.89 -17.57
N ARG A 144 -3.16 -51.53 -18.19
CA ARG A 144 -4.28 -52.47 -18.45
C ARG A 144 -3.84 -53.65 -19.31
N LYS A 145 -3.03 -53.40 -20.34
CA LYS A 145 -2.50 -54.47 -21.19
C LYS A 145 -1.61 -55.42 -20.39
N VAL A 146 -0.64 -54.90 -19.64
CA VAL A 146 0.26 -55.73 -18.81
C VAL A 146 -0.52 -56.50 -17.74
N GLN A 147 -1.56 -55.89 -17.16
CA GLN A 147 -2.44 -56.58 -16.22
C GLN A 147 -3.16 -57.75 -16.87
N SER A 148 -3.74 -57.57 -18.06
CA SER A 148 -4.39 -58.67 -18.79
C SER A 148 -3.42 -59.80 -19.16
N GLU A 149 -2.19 -59.47 -19.56
CA GLU A 149 -1.14 -60.47 -19.85
C GLU A 149 -0.71 -61.23 -18.58
N CYS A 150 -0.60 -60.54 -17.44
CA CYS A 150 -0.28 -61.13 -16.14
C CYS A 150 -1.39 -62.10 -15.70
N GLU A 151 -2.67 -61.70 -15.85
CA GLU A 151 -3.83 -62.53 -15.53
C GLU A 151 -3.93 -63.79 -16.43
N GLU A 152 -3.74 -63.63 -17.75
CA GLU A 152 -3.70 -64.77 -18.68
C GLU A 152 -2.57 -65.75 -18.35
N HIS A 153 -1.37 -65.23 -18.03
CA HIS A 153 -0.22 -66.07 -17.69
C HIS A 153 -0.45 -66.83 -16.37
N CYS A 154 -1.04 -66.18 -15.36
CA CYS A 154 -1.43 -66.84 -14.11
C CYS A 154 -2.44 -67.97 -14.36
N GLN A 155 -3.48 -67.73 -15.17
CA GLN A 155 -4.47 -68.76 -15.53
C GLN A 155 -3.84 -69.94 -16.29
N GLN A 156 -2.88 -69.67 -17.18
CA GLN A 156 -2.13 -70.71 -17.89
C GLN A 156 -1.26 -71.54 -16.94
N LEU A 157 -0.56 -70.90 -16.01
CA LEU A 157 0.24 -71.59 -14.99
C LEU A 157 -0.63 -72.47 -14.09
N GLU A 158 -1.78 -71.98 -13.65
CA GLU A 158 -2.75 -72.75 -12.85
C GLU A 158 -3.30 -73.96 -13.62
N SER A 159 -3.63 -73.76 -14.90
CA SER A 159 -4.06 -74.85 -15.78
C SER A 159 -2.98 -75.92 -15.99
N ARG A 160 -1.70 -75.52 -16.01
CA ARG A 160 -0.56 -76.46 -16.09
C ARG A 160 -0.35 -77.20 -14.77
N LEU A 161 -0.43 -76.49 -13.64
CA LEU A 161 -0.36 -77.08 -12.30
C LEU A 161 -1.47 -78.12 -12.07
N ALA A 162 -2.67 -77.89 -12.62
CA ALA A 162 -3.78 -78.84 -12.49
C ALA A 162 -3.61 -80.14 -13.31
N LYS A 163 -2.79 -80.11 -14.37
CA LYS A 163 -2.59 -81.26 -15.28
C LYS A 163 -1.45 -82.19 -14.85
N ASP A 164 -0.41 -81.66 -14.23
CA ASP A 164 0.75 -82.43 -13.79
C ASP A 164 0.60 -82.80 -12.30
N PRO A 165 0.42 -84.08 -11.92
CA PRO A 165 0.36 -84.49 -10.52
C PRO A 165 1.70 -84.19 -9.83
N PRO A 166 1.72 -83.96 -8.49
CA PRO A 166 2.87 -83.45 -7.73
C PRO A 166 4.12 -84.36 -7.65
N GLY A 167 4.28 -85.35 -8.55
CA GLY A 167 5.35 -86.34 -8.53
C GLY A 167 6.73 -85.89 -9.04
N SER A 168 6.84 -84.73 -9.74
CA SER A 168 8.14 -84.18 -10.17
C SER A 168 8.45 -82.85 -9.46
N GLY A 169 9.10 -82.95 -8.29
CA GLY A 169 9.25 -81.83 -7.36
C GLY A 169 9.95 -80.57 -7.92
N GLU A 170 10.97 -80.72 -8.77
CA GLU A 170 11.76 -79.58 -9.27
C GLU A 170 10.98 -78.70 -10.26
N LYS A 171 10.28 -79.32 -11.22
CA LYS A 171 9.47 -78.59 -12.21
C LYS A 171 8.31 -77.84 -11.55
N TRP A 172 7.74 -78.42 -10.49
CA TRP A 172 6.64 -77.81 -9.74
C TRP A 172 7.11 -76.60 -8.91
N GLN A 173 8.28 -76.69 -8.27
CA GLN A 173 8.90 -75.55 -7.58
C GLN A 173 9.26 -74.39 -8.54
N ALA A 174 9.77 -74.70 -9.74
CA ALA A 174 10.09 -73.67 -10.73
C ALA A 174 8.84 -72.86 -11.15
N LEU A 175 7.70 -73.54 -11.36
CA LEU A 175 6.43 -72.90 -11.71
C LEU A 175 5.88 -72.02 -10.56
N LEU A 176 6.05 -72.44 -9.30
CA LEU A 176 5.67 -71.61 -8.15
C LEU A 176 6.51 -70.34 -8.03
N ILE A 177 7.83 -70.44 -8.24
CA ILE A 177 8.72 -69.28 -8.22
C ILE A 177 8.34 -68.31 -9.34
N GLU A 178 8.02 -68.84 -10.52
CA GLU A 178 7.56 -68.03 -11.65
C GLU A 178 6.23 -67.34 -11.34
N LYS A 179 5.22 -68.06 -10.81
CA LYS A 179 3.94 -67.48 -10.38
C LYS A 179 4.16 -66.34 -9.36
N SER A 180 4.98 -66.56 -8.34
CA SER A 180 5.29 -65.56 -7.30
C SER A 180 5.92 -64.29 -7.89
N LYS A 181 6.80 -64.41 -8.90
CA LYS A 181 7.37 -63.24 -9.59
C LYS A 181 6.33 -62.43 -10.36
N TYR A 182 5.37 -63.10 -10.99
CA TYR A 182 4.27 -62.42 -11.69
C TYR A 182 3.32 -61.74 -10.70
N GLU A 183 2.98 -62.38 -9.58
CA GLU A 183 2.17 -61.78 -8.52
C GLU A 183 2.85 -60.53 -7.93
N GLU A 184 4.16 -60.57 -7.66
CA GLU A 184 4.92 -59.41 -7.20
C GLU A 184 4.89 -58.28 -8.23
N ARG A 185 5.12 -58.57 -9.51
CA ARG A 185 5.06 -57.56 -10.58
C ARG A 185 3.66 -56.96 -10.71
N CYS A 186 2.61 -57.77 -10.60
CA CYS A 186 1.22 -57.32 -10.63
C CYS A 186 0.93 -56.38 -9.43
N THR A 187 1.40 -56.68 -8.21
CA THR A 187 1.22 -55.78 -7.05
C THR A 187 1.99 -54.48 -7.18
N GLN A 188 3.21 -54.50 -7.72
CA GLN A 188 4.00 -53.29 -8.01
C GLN A 188 3.28 -52.36 -9.01
N LEU A 189 2.71 -52.91 -10.08
CA LEU A 189 1.97 -52.13 -11.06
C LEU A 189 0.69 -51.51 -10.48
N THR A 190 -0.05 -52.25 -9.65
CA THR A 190 -1.22 -51.72 -8.94
C THR A 190 -0.86 -50.56 -8.01
N GLN A 191 0.27 -50.66 -7.29
CA GLN A 191 0.77 -49.55 -6.47
C GLN A 191 1.15 -48.32 -7.31
N GLN A 192 1.76 -48.52 -8.49
CA GLN A 192 2.09 -47.44 -9.41
C GLN A 192 0.83 -46.75 -9.97
N LEU A 193 -0.22 -47.51 -10.29
CA LEU A 193 -1.52 -46.96 -10.68
C LEU A 193 -2.11 -46.10 -9.57
N ALA A 194 -2.21 -46.62 -8.35
CA ALA A 194 -2.76 -45.87 -7.23
C ALA A 194 -1.99 -44.55 -6.98
N LYS A 195 -0.66 -44.58 -7.14
CA LYS A 195 0.18 -43.38 -7.06
C LYS A 195 -0.06 -42.40 -8.21
N ALA A 196 -0.37 -42.88 -9.42
CA ALA A 196 -0.71 -42.03 -10.55
C ALA A 196 -2.11 -41.40 -10.39
N GLU A 197 -3.09 -42.18 -9.93
CA GLU A 197 -4.47 -41.72 -9.67
C GLU A 197 -4.50 -40.62 -8.61
N THR A 198 -3.78 -40.79 -7.50
CA THR A 198 -3.65 -39.76 -6.46
C THR A 198 -3.02 -38.46 -6.98
N LYS A 199 -2.05 -38.54 -7.90
CA LYS A 199 -1.48 -37.35 -8.55
C LYS A 199 -2.47 -36.66 -9.49
N LEU A 200 -3.27 -37.42 -10.24
CA LEU A 200 -4.33 -36.86 -11.09
C LEU A 200 -5.40 -36.15 -10.24
N ASP A 201 -5.79 -36.73 -9.11
CA ASP A 201 -6.72 -36.09 -8.17
C ASP A 201 -6.15 -34.78 -7.60
N GLN A 202 -4.85 -34.76 -7.25
CA GLN A 202 -4.17 -33.54 -6.81
C GLN A 202 -4.16 -32.46 -7.91
N MET A 203 -3.85 -32.83 -9.16
CA MET A 203 -3.92 -31.91 -10.30
C MET A 203 -5.33 -31.37 -10.50
N GLY A 204 -6.36 -32.21 -10.38
CA GLY A 204 -7.77 -31.79 -10.47
C GLY A 204 -8.13 -30.76 -9.38
N LYS A 205 -7.66 -30.94 -8.15
CA LYS A 205 -7.85 -29.95 -7.06
C LYS A 205 -7.19 -28.61 -7.40
N CYS A 206 -5.94 -28.63 -7.88
CA CYS A 206 -5.25 -27.42 -8.30
C CYS A 206 -5.98 -26.68 -9.44
N GLN A 207 -6.58 -27.40 -10.40
CA GLN A 207 -7.37 -26.78 -11.47
C GLN A 207 -8.61 -26.05 -10.92
N VAL A 208 -9.32 -26.66 -9.97
CA VAL A 208 -10.48 -26.03 -9.31
C VAL A 208 -10.03 -24.77 -8.57
N GLU A 209 -8.94 -24.83 -7.81
CA GLU A 209 -8.40 -23.66 -7.11
C GLU A 209 -8.04 -22.54 -8.08
N VAL A 210 -7.32 -22.82 -9.17
CA VAL A 210 -6.99 -21.84 -10.21
C VAL A 210 -8.27 -21.21 -10.80
N ALA A 211 -9.31 -22.01 -11.06
CA ALA A 211 -10.59 -21.49 -11.53
C ALA A 211 -11.26 -20.54 -10.51
N THR A 212 -11.22 -20.88 -9.22
CA THR A 212 -11.75 -20.01 -8.16
C THR A 212 -10.97 -18.70 -8.02
N TYR A 213 -9.64 -18.73 -8.18
CA TYR A 213 -8.81 -17.53 -8.18
C TYR A 213 -9.13 -16.65 -9.39
N LYS A 214 -9.25 -17.22 -10.59
CA LYS A 214 -9.66 -16.48 -11.80
C LYS A 214 -11.01 -15.79 -11.59
N GLU A 215 -11.99 -16.44 -10.97
CA GLU A 215 -13.30 -15.82 -10.70
C GLU A 215 -13.21 -14.71 -9.64
N ARG A 216 -12.39 -14.87 -8.60
CA ARG A 216 -12.13 -13.81 -7.62
C ARG A 216 -11.50 -12.57 -8.27
N CYS A 217 -10.54 -12.75 -9.18
CA CYS A 217 -9.96 -11.64 -9.94
C CYS A 217 -11.05 -10.91 -10.75
N ARG A 218 -11.92 -11.63 -11.46
CA ARG A 218 -13.06 -11.03 -12.19
C ARG A 218 -14.05 -10.30 -11.27
N GLN A 219 -14.23 -10.75 -10.03
CA GLN A 219 -15.05 -10.04 -9.05
C GLN A 219 -14.41 -8.74 -8.59
N LEU A 220 -13.10 -8.73 -8.34
CA LEU A 220 -12.35 -7.52 -7.97
C LEU A 220 -12.34 -6.49 -9.10
N GLU A 221 -12.17 -6.92 -10.35
CA GLU A 221 -12.28 -6.06 -11.54
C GLU A 221 -13.66 -5.40 -11.61
N ARG A 222 -14.74 -6.19 -11.47
CA ARG A 222 -16.12 -5.66 -11.42
C ARG A 222 -16.30 -4.67 -10.27
N ALA A 223 -15.81 -4.98 -9.07
CA ALA A 223 -15.91 -4.09 -7.90
C ALA A 223 -15.16 -2.76 -8.12
N SER A 224 -13.99 -2.80 -8.77
CA SER A 224 -13.21 -1.61 -9.11
C SER A 224 -13.93 -0.70 -10.10
N HIS A 225 -14.66 -1.27 -11.07
CA HIS A 225 -15.49 -0.51 -11.99
C HIS A 225 -16.71 0.13 -11.31
N MET A 226 -17.32 -0.56 -10.33
CA MET A 226 -18.45 0.01 -9.59
C MET A 226 -18.05 1.11 -8.61
N THR A 227 -16.88 1.01 -7.98
CA THR A 227 -16.38 2.02 -7.02
C THR A 227 -15.67 3.20 -7.69
N GLY A 228 -15.14 3.03 -8.91
CA GLY A 228 -14.60 4.13 -9.73
C GLY A 228 -15.66 5.10 -10.25
N GLY A 229 -16.94 4.70 -10.23
CA GLY A 229 -18.09 5.53 -10.56
C GLY A 229 -18.74 6.16 -9.35
N PHE A 230 -18.00 6.86 -8.48
CA PHE A 230 -18.67 7.86 -7.66
C PHE A 230 -19.36 8.81 -8.63
N PRO A 231 -20.72 8.90 -8.64
CA PRO A 231 -21.39 9.88 -9.45
C PRO A 231 -20.75 11.19 -9.04
N ALA A 232 -20.12 11.88 -9.99
CA ALA A 232 -19.57 13.19 -9.77
C ALA A 232 -20.67 13.95 -9.05
N TYR A 233 -20.48 14.20 -7.74
CA TYR A 233 -21.49 14.84 -6.91
C TYR A 233 -21.95 16.03 -7.74
N PRO A 234 -23.25 16.10 -8.12
CA PRO A 234 -23.74 17.16 -8.97
C PRO A 234 -23.33 18.42 -8.24
N THR A 235 -22.36 19.11 -8.83
CA THR A 235 -21.73 20.24 -8.18
C THR A 235 -22.89 21.20 -8.04
N PHE A 236 -23.40 21.34 -6.82
CA PHE A 236 -24.48 22.25 -6.52
C PHE A 236 -23.88 23.62 -6.83
N ILE A 237 -24.08 24.09 -8.06
CA ILE A 237 -23.71 25.43 -8.49
C ILE A 237 -24.62 26.31 -7.64
N ARG A 238 -24.10 26.71 -6.49
CA ARG A 238 -24.62 27.85 -5.75
C ARG A 238 -24.47 29.04 -6.71
N ARG A 239 -25.55 29.35 -7.40
CA ARG A 239 -25.80 30.69 -7.93
C ARG A 239 -25.80 31.60 -6.72
N ASP A 240 -24.72 32.35 -6.52
CA ASP A 240 -24.74 33.46 -5.58
C ASP A 240 -25.77 34.48 -6.07
N PRO A 241 -26.75 34.87 -5.24
CA PRO A 241 -27.54 36.06 -5.48
C PRO A 241 -26.63 37.28 -5.29
N ALA A 242 -26.76 38.24 -6.21
CA ALA A 242 -26.08 39.53 -6.13
C ALA A 242 -26.30 40.18 -4.76
N PHE A 243 -25.21 40.46 -4.04
CA PHE A 243 -25.24 41.26 -2.83
C PHE A 243 -25.35 42.74 -3.21
N SER A 244 -26.52 43.33 -2.91
CA SER A 244 -26.64 44.78 -2.76
C SER A 244 -25.87 45.21 -1.51
N ALA A 245 -25.09 46.28 -1.68
CA ALA A 245 -24.40 46.97 -0.62
C ALA A 245 -25.38 47.80 0.20
N GLU A 246 -25.50 47.53 1.50
CA GLU A 246 -25.95 48.52 2.45
C GLU A 246 -25.20 48.32 3.77
N ALA A 247 -24.61 49.42 4.22
CA ALA A 247 -23.77 49.52 5.40
C ALA A 247 -24.62 49.41 6.67
N SER A 248 -24.14 48.64 7.64
CA SER A 248 -24.55 48.79 9.03
C SER A 248 -23.38 48.50 9.96
N ILE A 249 -23.16 49.44 10.86
CA ILE A 249 -22.11 49.52 11.86
C ILE A 249 -22.58 48.73 13.10
N SER A 250 -21.62 48.11 13.81
CA SER A 250 -21.67 47.59 15.20
C SER A 250 -21.89 46.07 15.36
N PRO A 251 -21.50 45.44 16.49
CA PRO A 251 -20.23 45.51 17.22
C PRO A 251 -19.57 44.13 17.37
N ARG A 252 -18.31 44.12 17.80
CA ARG A 252 -17.53 42.98 18.31
C ARG A 252 -18.41 41.97 19.09
N SER A 253 -18.40 40.72 18.63
CA SER A 253 -18.76 39.55 19.43
C SER A 253 -17.74 38.43 19.20
N ASN A 254 -17.16 37.98 20.32
CA ASN A 254 -16.26 36.84 20.41
C ASN A 254 -17.03 35.58 19.98
N SER A 255 -16.53 34.87 18.96
CA SER A 255 -17.08 33.61 18.45
C SER A 255 -16.13 32.46 18.77
N SER A 256 -16.09 32.10 20.03
CA SER A 256 -15.66 30.78 20.49
C SER A 256 -16.87 30.21 21.22
N ASP A 257 -17.77 29.53 20.50
CA ASP A 257 -18.83 28.65 20.99
C ASP A 257 -19.82 28.34 19.86
N LEU A 258 -19.52 27.36 18.98
CA LEU A 258 -20.57 26.63 18.25
C LEU A 258 -20.06 25.36 17.53
N LEU A 259 -19.56 24.39 18.29
CA LEU A 259 -19.68 22.97 17.91
C LEU A 259 -20.00 22.17 19.17
N GLY A 260 -21.29 22.14 19.50
CA GLY A 260 -21.85 21.30 20.54
C GLY A 260 -21.77 19.83 20.12
N PHE A 261 -20.77 19.12 20.62
CA PHE A 261 -20.88 17.69 20.81
C PHE A 261 -21.60 17.45 22.13
N VAL A 262 -22.78 16.85 22.03
CA VAL A 262 -23.56 16.35 23.17
C VAL A 262 -22.78 15.20 23.78
N LEU A 263 -22.02 15.49 24.84
CA LEU A 263 -21.45 14.49 25.72
C LEU A 263 -22.60 13.96 26.60
N VAL A 264 -23.11 12.78 26.25
CA VAL A 264 -24.03 12.05 27.12
C VAL A 264 -23.20 11.53 28.30
N GLU A 265 -23.22 12.28 29.40
CA GLU A 265 -22.81 11.80 30.72
C GLU A 265 -23.80 10.72 31.18
N THR A 266 -23.52 9.48 30.79
CA THR A 266 -24.12 8.32 31.45
C THR A 266 -23.37 8.11 32.75
N ALA A 267 -23.93 8.66 33.84
CA ALA A 267 -23.52 8.35 35.19
C ALA A 267 -23.57 6.83 35.42
N SER A 268 -22.41 6.21 35.63
CA SER A 268 -22.31 4.82 36.09
C SER A 268 -21.35 4.73 37.26
N SER A 269 -21.94 4.39 38.41
CA SER A 269 -21.38 3.74 39.60
C SER A 269 -19.94 4.02 40.01
N VAL A 270 -19.85 4.96 40.93
CA VAL A 270 -19.21 4.85 42.25
C VAL A 270 -18.84 3.40 42.67
N LEU A 271 -17.54 3.21 42.90
CA LEU A 271 -16.86 2.21 43.75
C LEU A 271 -16.80 0.75 43.26
N SER A 272 -15.77 0.47 42.47
CA SER A 272 -14.98 -0.74 42.67
C SER A 272 -13.51 -0.36 42.71
N SER A 273 -13.01 -0.08 43.91
CA SER A 273 -11.59 -0.04 44.23
C SER A 273 -11.00 -1.41 43.92
N SER A 274 -10.69 -1.66 42.66
CA SER A 274 -9.95 -2.82 42.22
C SER A 274 -8.50 -2.56 42.57
N SER A 275 -7.98 -3.48 43.38
CA SER A 275 -6.67 -3.46 43.96
C SER A 275 -5.56 -3.21 42.92
N TRP A 276 -4.77 -2.17 43.19
CA TRP A 276 -3.42 -1.83 42.76
C TRP A 276 -2.39 -2.95 42.96
N PHE A 277 -2.79 -4.22 42.94
CA PHE A 277 -1.85 -5.28 42.64
C PHE A 277 -1.25 -4.93 41.28
N SER A 278 0.04 -4.64 41.25
CA SER A 278 0.84 -4.74 40.02
C SER A 278 0.64 -6.17 39.52
N VAL A 279 -0.39 -6.36 38.69
CA VAL A 279 -0.53 -7.51 37.83
C VAL A 279 0.72 -7.42 36.98
N HIS A 280 1.73 -8.18 37.37
CA HIS A 280 2.95 -8.27 36.60
C HIS A 280 2.49 -8.70 35.21
N PRO A 281 2.82 -7.92 34.16
CA PRO A 281 2.41 -8.22 32.80
C PRO A 281 3.20 -9.44 32.33
N HIS A 282 2.80 -10.61 32.82
CA HIS A 282 3.26 -11.89 32.35
C HIS A 282 2.63 -12.10 30.96
N ASP A 283 3.41 -12.67 30.04
CA ASP A 283 2.95 -13.18 28.73
C ASP A 283 2.56 -12.10 27.71
N CYS A 284 3.34 -11.02 27.60
CA CYS A 284 3.06 -9.95 26.64
C CYS A 284 3.97 -9.98 25.39
N PHE A 285 3.39 -9.64 24.24
CA PHE A 285 4.05 -9.47 22.95
C PHE A 285 4.42 -8.00 22.70
N MET A 286 5.30 -7.71 21.75
CA MET A 286 5.57 -6.32 21.37
C MET A 286 4.43 -5.75 20.49
N LEU A 287 4.23 -4.43 20.49
CA LEU A 287 3.21 -3.79 19.63
C LEU A 287 3.42 -4.04 18.13
N ASP A 288 4.67 -4.20 17.72
CA ASP A 288 5.12 -4.43 16.35
C ASP A 288 5.37 -5.91 16.02
N SER A 289 5.08 -6.81 16.96
CA SER A 289 5.02 -8.25 16.70
C SER A 289 4.06 -8.53 15.54
N ILE A 290 4.46 -9.40 14.62
CA ILE A 290 3.68 -9.77 13.44
C ILE A 290 3.10 -11.17 13.65
N PHE A 291 1.81 -11.29 13.37
CA PHE A 291 1.04 -12.51 13.53
C PHE A 291 0.58 -13.01 12.17
N LYS A 292 0.75 -14.31 11.92
CA LYS A 292 0.21 -14.98 10.74
C LYS A 292 -1.30 -15.12 10.92
N THR A 293 -2.06 -14.72 9.92
CA THR A 293 -3.53 -14.76 9.92
C THR A 293 -4.00 -15.43 8.64
N ARG A 294 -5.10 -16.17 8.70
CA ARG A 294 -5.63 -16.93 7.56
C ARG A 294 -7.06 -16.53 7.28
N SER A 295 -7.33 -16.12 6.04
CA SER A 295 -8.67 -15.80 5.57
C SER A 295 -8.85 -16.33 4.15
N TYR A 296 -9.94 -17.06 3.91
CA TYR A 296 -10.26 -17.66 2.61
C TYR A 296 -9.12 -18.51 2.01
N GLY A 297 -8.38 -19.24 2.86
CA GLY A 297 -7.27 -20.11 2.47
C GLY A 297 -5.98 -19.38 2.08
N VAL A 298 -5.89 -18.07 2.30
CA VAL A 298 -4.69 -17.28 2.05
C VAL A 298 -4.14 -16.75 3.36
N ASP A 299 -2.83 -16.87 3.51
CA ASP A 299 -2.09 -16.35 4.65
C ASP A 299 -1.70 -14.90 4.41
N PHE A 300 -1.94 -14.07 5.41
CA PHE A 300 -1.48 -12.69 5.46
C PHE A 300 -1.01 -12.35 6.87
N PHE A 301 -0.28 -11.26 6.99
CA PHE A 301 0.41 -10.89 8.22
C PHE A 301 -0.19 -9.60 8.78
N LEU A 302 -0.59 -9.63 10.05
CA LEU A 302 -1.07 -8.46 10.78
C LEU A 302 -0.10 -8.09 11.91
N MET A 303 0.11 -6.81 12.13
CA MET A 303 0.86 -6.35 13.30
C MET A 303 -0.02 -6.47 14.54
N GLY A 304 0.58 -6.71 15.70
CA GLY A 304 -0.13 -6.88 16.97
C GLY A 304 -1.00 -5.67 17.30
N ARG A 305 -0.53 -4.46 17.00
CA ARG A 305 -1.32 -3.23 17.16
C ARG A 305 -2.58 -3.19 16.30
N ASP A 306 -2.63 -3.91 15.20
CA ASP A 306 -3.75 -3.98 14.25
C ASP A 306 -4.68 -5.18 14.52
N LEU A 307 -4.30 -6.11 15.41
CA LEU A 307 -5.20 -7.17 15.85
C LEU A 307 -6.37 -6.61 16.65
N GLU A 308 -7.59 -7.05 16.34
CA GLU A 308 -8.79 -6.73 17.12
C GLU A 308 -9.38 -8.00 17.74
N LYS A 309 -10.26 -7.85 18.73
CA LYS A 309 -11.03 -8.97 19.25
C LYS A 309 -11.83 -9.61 18.09
N GLY A 310 -11.75 -10.94 17.97
CA GLY A 310 -12.33 -11.70 16.85
C GLY A 310 -11.40 -11.91 15.66
N SER A 311 -10.18 -11.35 15.70
CA SER A 311 -9.17 -11.64 14.68
C SER A 311 -8.77 -13.11 14.72
N LYS A 312 -8.54 -13.70 13.54
CA LYS A 312 -8.15 -15.11 13.37
C LYS A 312 -6.66 -15.22 13.09
N VAL A 313 -5.93 -15.78 14.04
CA VAL A 313 -4.47 -15.98 14.01
C VAL A 313 -4.18 -17.46 13.79
N VAL A 314 -3.13 -17.78 13.05
CA VAL A 314 -2.71 -19.17 12.83
C VAL A 314 -1.80 -19.60 13.98
N ALA A 315 -2.04 -20.78 14.55
CA ALA A 315 -1.20 -21.35 15.60
C ALA A 315 0.16 -21.83 15.04
N GLY A 316 1.05 -22.24 15.94
CA GLY A 316 2.39 -22.75 15.59
C GLY A 316 2.39 -24.07 14.80
N ASP A 317 1.26 -24.78 14.74
CA ASP A 317 1.08 -25.99 13.92
C ASP A 317 0.76 -25.68 12.44
N ASP A 318 0.63 -24.40 12.09
CA ASP A 318 0.20 -23.90 10.77
C ASP A 318 -1.17 -24.42 10.28
N GLU A 319 -1.97 -25.02 11.15
CA GLU A 319 -3.25 -25.65 10.82
C GLU A 319 -4.38 -25.04 11.64
N THR A 320 -4.20 -24.94 12.96
CA THR A 320 -5.23 -24.50 13.89
C THR A 320 -5.39 -22.99 13.85
N ILE A 321 -6.64 -22.53 13.74
CA ILE A 321 -6.99 -21.11 13.76
C ILE A 321 -7.45 -20.71 15.16
N LEU A 322 -6.74 -19.74 15.75
CA LEU A 322 -7.03 -19.17 17.04
C LEU A 322 -7.81 -17.86 16.90
N GLU A 323 -8.79 -17.64 17.77
CA GLU A 323 -9.51 -16.37 17.84
C GLU A 323 -8.93 -15.49 18.95
N VAL A 324 -8.68 -14.22 18.64
CA VAL A 324 -8.29 -13.21 19.65
C VAL A 324 -9.50 -12.87 20.51
N THR A 325 -9.56 -13.37 21.73
CA THR A 325 -10.69 -13.13 22.65
C THR A 325 -10.54 -11.84 23.44
N LYS A 326 -9.29 -11.46 23.75
CA LYS A 326 -8.95 -10.27 24.53
C LYS A 326 -7.63 -9.67 24.05
N LYS A 327 -7.56 -8.34 23.99
CA LYS A 327 -6.35 -7.56 23.71
C LYS A 327 -6.28 -6.36 24.63
N GLU A 328 -5.17 -6.19 25.33
CA GLU A 328 -4.88 -5.05 26.20
C GLU A 328 -3.47 -4.52 25.94
N ILE A 329 -3.31 -3.19 25.90
CA ILE A 329 -1.99 -2.55 25.85
C ILE A 329 -1.54 -2.33 27.29
N CYS A 330 -0.38 -2.88 27.65
CA CYS A 330 0.23 -2.77 28.97
C CYS A 330 1.59 -2.06 28.87
N LYS A 331 2.10 -1.54 29.98
CA LYS A 331 3.47 -1.01 30.07
C LYS A 331 4.38 -2.10 30.64
N ALA A 332 5.55 -2.28 30.03
CA ALA A 332 6.59 -3.17 30.51
C ALA A 332 7.94 -2.44 30.52
N THR A 333 8.82 -2.86 31.43
CA THR A 333 10.16 -2.30 31.55
C THR A 333 11.23 -3.28 31.09
N ASP A 334 11.03 -4.60 31.19
CA ASP A 334 12.07 -5.58 30.88
C ASP A 334 11.75 -6.37 29.61
N ILE A 335 12.61 -6.19 28.59
CA ILE A 335 12.47 -6.81 27.26
C ILE A 335 13.64 -7.75 27.00
N VAL A 336 13.33 -8.89 26.39
CA VAL A 336 14.28 -9.90 25.96
C VAL A 336 14.15 -10.06 24.45
N ARG A 337 15.29 -10.05 23.76
CA ARG A 337 15.41 -10.41 22.34
C ARG A 337 16.12 -11.74 22.21
N LEU A 338 15.42 -12.71 21.65
CA LEU A 338 15.92 -14.03 21.33
C LEU A 338 16.28 -14.09 19.84
N ARG A 339 17.42 -14.71 19.50
CA ARG A 339 17.81 -14.99 18.11
C ARG A 339 18.18 -16.46 17.94
N ALA A 340 17.55 -17.12 16.98
CA ALA A 340 17.83 -18.51 16.59
C ALA A 340 17.98 -18.56 15.06
N GLY A 341 19.21 -18.67 14.57
CA GLY A 341 19.50 -18.53 13.14
C GLY A 341 19.10 -17.14 12.62
N ASP A 342 18.23 -17.10 11.61
CA ASP A 342 17.67 -15.87 11.04
C ASP A 342 16.39 -15.39 11.76
N ALA A 343 15.82 -16.23 12.64
CA ALA A 343 14.62 -15.89 13.39
C ALA A 343 14.93 -14.97 14.57
N THR A 344 14.10 -13.96 14.76
CA THR A 344 14.24 -13.00 15.88
C THR A 344 12.90 -12.75 16.56
N LEU A 345 12.89 -12.81 17.89
CA LEU A 345 11.70 -12.61 18.71
C LEU A 345 11.99 -11.62 19.84
N GLN A 346 11.20 -10.55 19.94
CA GLN A 346 11.23 -9.60 21.05
C GLN A 346 9.95 -9.74 21.87
N ILE A 347 10.10 -9.97 23.16
CA ILE A 347 9.02 -10.27 24.10
C ILE A 347 9.39 -9.81 25.52
N THR A 348 8.40 -9.76 26.43
CA THR A 348 8.65 -9.50 27.85
C THR A 348 9.42 -10.64 28.51
N ARG A 349 10.19 -10.32 29.57
CA ARG A 349 11.01 -11.30 30.32
C ARG A 349 10.25 -12.56 30.76
N ASP A 350 9.00 -12.43 31.19
CA ASP A 350 8.22 -13.55 31.72
C ASP A 350 7.42 -14.30 30.64
N HIS A 351 7.55 -13.92 29.37
CA HIS A 351 6.80 -14.54 28.28
C HIS A 351 7.21 -16.01 28.07
N PRO A 352 6.27 -16.95 27.99
CA PRO A 352 6.56 -18.37 27.82
C PRO A 352 7.05 -18.64 26.40
N VAL A 353 8.16 -19.36 26.30
CA VAL A 353 8.76 -19.81 25.03
C VAL A 353 8.78 -21.32 25.02
N GLN A 354 8.31 -21.92 23.94
CA GLN A 354 8.29 -23.37 23.77
C GLN A 354 9.72 -23.89 23.59
N VAL A 355 10.10 -24.85 24.44
CA VAL A 355 11.37 -25.57 24.36
C VAL A 355 11.08 -27.07 24.13
N PRO A 356 11.86 -27.76 23.30
CA PRO A 356 11.70 -29.22 23.16
C PRO A 356 12.09 -29.91 24.48
N ASP A 357 11.38 -30.98 24.84
CA ASP A 357 11.77 -31.80 25.99
C ASP A 357 13.12 -32.48 25.68
N LEU A 358 14.12 -32.25 26.53
CA LEU A 358 15.46 -32.83 26.39
C LEU A 358 15.47 -34.36 26.43
N LYS A 359 14.42 -34.98 27.00
CA LYS A 359 14.25 -36.44 26.97
C LYS A 359 14.04 -36.94 25.54
N ASP A 360 13.23 -36.22 24.77
CA ASP A 360 12.92 -36.57 23.38
C ASP A 360 14.15 -36.40 22.49
N VAL A 361 15.00 -35.40 22.74
CA VAL A 361 16.21 -35.16 21.92
C VAL A 361 17.23 -36.31 22.01
N GLN A 362 17.29 -37.03 23.14
CA GLN A 362 18.16 -38.22 23.27
C GLN A 362 17.57 -39.48 22.63
N GLU A 363 16.23 -39.59 22.56
CA GLU A 363 15.52 -40.75 22.01
C GLU A 363 15.23 -40.61 20.51
N VAL A 364 15.15 -39.38 19.96
CA VAL A 364 14.97 -39.12 18.52
C VAL A 364 16.18 -39.56 17.67
N VAL A 365 17.36 -39.76 18.27
CA VAL A 365 18.50 -40.42 17.59
C VAL A 365 18.34 -41.95 17.57
N ALA A 366 17.49 -42.52 18.44
CA ALA A 366 17.26 -43.96 18.56
C ALA A 366 15.94 -44.45 17.91
N GLU A 367 14.90 -43.62 17.78
CA GLU A 367 13.53 -44.06 17.45
C GLU A 367 12.96 -43.52 16.12
N ILE A 368 13.78 -43.32 15.08
CA ILE A 368 13.27 -43.15 13.69
C ILE A 368 12.59 -44.45 13.15
N LEU A 369 12.30 -45.45 13.99
CA LEU A 369 11.70 -46.73 13.57
C LEU A 369 10.33 -47.08 14.16
N ASP A 370 9.81 -46.45 15.21
CA ASP A 370 8.48 -46.80 15.75
C ASP A 370 7.72 -45.56 16.28
N ALA A 371 7.34 -44.68 15.36
CA ALA A 371 6.52 -43.49 15.64
C ALA A 371 5.12 -43.89 16.11
N THR A 372 4.98 -44.08 17.42
CA THR A 372 3.68 -44.16 18.09
C THR A 372 3.38 -42.78 18.64
N GLU A 373 2.25 -42.20 18.22
CA GLU A 373 1.77 -40.83 18.51
C GLU A 373 1.57 -40.58 20.01
N GLY A 374 2.65 -40.49 20.77
CA GLY A 374 2.65 -39.97 22.13
C GLY A 374 2.58 -38.45 22.08
N GLU A 375 1.47 -37.88 22.52
CA GLU A 375 1.26 -36.45 22.71
C GLU A 375 2.27 -35.91 23.74
N GLY A 376 3.48 -35.55 23.27
CA GLY A 376 4.52 -34.96 24.09
C GLY A 376 4.03 -33.64 24.68
N VAL A 377 4.03 -33.54 26.01
CA VAL A 377 3.59 -32.33 26.71
C VAL A 377 4.62 -31.24 26.42
N ALA A 378 4.25 -30.28 25.56
CA ALA A 378 5.11 -29.14 25.24
C ALA A 378 5.57 -28.43 26.52
N GLN A 379 6.88 -28.27 26.68
CA GLN A 379 7.47 -27.55 27.81
C GLN A 379 7.61 -26.07 27.46
N TYR A 380 7.21 -25.20 28.39
CA TYR A 380 7.34 -23.75 28.25
C TYR A 380 8.28 -23.20 29.31
N VAL A 381 9.21 -22.34 28.89
CA VAL A 381 10.22 -21.71 29.74
C VAL A 381 10.14 -20.19 29.56
N ALA A 382 10.25 -19.43 30.65
CA ALA A 382 10.20 -17.97 30.59
C ALA A 382 11.40 -17.41 29.80
N ALA A 383 11.16 -16.49 28.87
CA ALA A 383 12.17 -15.91 27.98
C ALA A 383 13.41 -15.38 28.73
N GLY A 384 13.23 -14.78 29.91
CA GLY A 384 14.29 -14.23 30.75
C GLY A 384 15.18 -15.25 31.45
N THR A 385 14.87 -16.54 31.34
CA THR A 385 15.68 -17.64 31.89
C THR A 385 16.51 -18.37 30.82
N LEU A 386 16.19 -18.14 29.54
CA LEU A 386 16.90 -18.71 28.41
C LEU A 386 18.30 -18.10 28.26
N LYS A 387 19.23 -18.90 27.76
CA LYS A 387 20.63 -18.54 27.52
C LYS A 387 21.03 -18.91 26.10
N GLU A 388 22.12 -18.31 25.64
CA GLU A 388 22.76 -18.72 24.38
C GLU A 388 23.12 -20.21 24.44
N GLY A 389 22.76 -20.94 23.39
CA GLY A 389 22.89 -22.40 23.31
C GLY A 389 21.66 -23.20 23.73
N ASP A 390 20.68 -22.62 24.44
CA ASP A 390 19.42 -23.30 24.73
C ASP A 390 18.62 -23.52 23.43
N ILE A 391 17.90 -24.64 23.34
CA ILE A 391 17.14 -25.02 22.14
C ILE A 391 15.70 -24.52 22.26
N VAL A 392 15.19 -23.87 21.21
CA VAL A 392 13.81 -23.41 21.06
C VAL A 392 13.19 -24.01 19.80
N VAL A 393 11.86 -24.10 19.74
CA VAL A 393 11.14 -24.60 18.56
C VAL A 393 10.80 -23.42 17.63
N LEU A 394 11.17 -23.52 16.35
CA LEU A 394 10.81 -22.52 15.33
C LEU A 394 9.39 -22.75 14.78
N ASP A 395 8.89 -21.81 13.98
CA ASP A 395 7.60 -21.93 13.29
C ASP A 395 7.55 -23.09 12.27
N SER A 396 8.71 -23.54 11.78
CA SER A 396 8.84 -24.76 10.98
C SER A 396 8.66 -26.06 11.79
N GLY A 397 8.57 -25.97 13.13
CA GLY A 397 8.64 -27.12 14.03
C GLY A 397 10.07 -27.62 14.29
N GLU A 398 11.08 -27.05 13.63
CA GLU A 398 12.47 -27.48 13.80
C GLU A 398 13.07 -26.93 15.12
N PRO A 399 13.77 -27.78 15.90
CA PRO A 399 14.50 -27.32 17.07
C PRO A 399 15.76 -26.55 16.65
N MET A 400 15.96 -25.35 17.19
CA MET A 400 17.12 -24.51 16.90
C MET A 400 17.73 -23.91 18.16
N ALA A 401 19.06 -23.92 18.25
CA ALA A 401 19.79 -23.30 19.35
C ALA A 401 19.78 -21.77 19.26
N LEU A 402 19.63 -21.12 20.42
CA LEU A 402 19.72 -19.67 20.53
C LEU A 402 21.15 -19.20 20.27
N THR A 403 21.31 -18.41 19.22
CA THR A 403 22.57 -17.77 18.83
C THR A 403 22.90 -16.53 19.64
N SER A 404 21.87 -15.82 20.14
CA SER A 404 22.04 -14.64 20.98
C SER A 404 20.82 -14.38 21.86
N VAL A 405 21.06 -13.98 23.10
CA VAL A 405 20.04 -13.56 24.06
C VAL A 405 20.40 -12.18 24.63
N GLU A 406 19.72 -11.15 24.15
CA GLU A 406 19.92 -9.77 24.62
C GLU A 406 18.77 -9.42 25.58
N SER A 407 19.09 -8.89 26.77
CA SER A 407 18.09 -8.35 27.70
C SER A 407 18.42 -6.91 28.04
N TRP A 408 17.42 -6.05 28.07
CA TRP A 408 17.57 -4.66 28.46
C TRP A 408 16.29 -4.14 29.10
N SER A 409 16.45 -3.15 29.97
CA SER A 409 15.34 -2.45 30.60
C SER A 409 15.02 -1.17 29.83
N ALA A 410 13.83 -1.09 29.24
CA ALA A 410 13.29 0.09 28.57
C ALA A 410 11.77 0.15 28.78
N ASP A 411 11.26 1.31 29.17
CA ASP A 411 9.82 1.54 29.25
C ASP A 411 9.21 1.47 27.85
N CYS A 412 8.37 0.47 27.62
CA CYS A 412 7.70 0.25 26.35
C CYS A 412 6.26 -0.22 26.55
N GLU A 413 5.47 -0.06 25.49
CA GLU A 413 4.10 -0.57 25.43
C GLU A 413 4.12 -1.96 24.79
N VAL A 414 3.46 -2.90 25.45
CA VAL A 414 3.37 -4.31 25.07
C VAL A 414 1.90 -4.73 24.97
N LEU A 415 1.64 -5.83 24.28
CA LEU A 415 0.32 -6.38 24.03
C LEU A 415 0.10 -7.65 24.84
N LYS A 416 -0.89 -7.61 25.74
CA LYS A 416 -1.45 -8.80 26.36
C LYS A 416 -2.60 -9.32 25.49
N ILE A 417 -2.39 -10.46 24.86
CA ILE A 417 -3.36 -11.09 23.94
C ILE A 417 -3.76 -12.44 24.52
N VAL A 418 -5.06 -12.72 24.53
CA VAL A 418 -5.60 -14.04 24.90
C VAL A 418 -6.19 -14.68 23.64
N PHE A 419 -5.78 -15.90 23.36
CA PHE A 419 -6.23 -16.70 22.24
C PHE A 419 -7.20 -17.79 22.70
N GLU A 420 -8.11 -18.21 21.81
CA GLU A 420 -8.96 -19.39 22.01
C GLU A 420 -8.97 -20.25 20.73
N PRO A 421 -8.50 -21.51 20.78
CA PRO A 421 -7.88 -22.19 21.94
C PRO A 421 -6.53 -21.57 22.37
N ASP A 422 -6.09 -21.89 23.59
CA ASP A 422 -4.80 -21.43 24.14
C ASP A 422 -3.66 -22.33 23.62
N LEU A 423 -3.18 -21.99 22.43
CA LEU A 423 -2.11 -22.71 21.73
C LEU A 423 -0.96 -21.75 21.40
N PRO A 424 0.28 -22.26 21.24
CA PRO A 424 1.42 -21.44 20.87
C PRO A 424 1.19 -20.79 19.49
N VAL A 425 1.66 -19.56 19.35
CA VAL A 425 1.52 -18.77 18.12
C VAL A 425 2.89 -18.45 17.57
N ALA A 426 3.08 -18.67 16.28
CA ALA A 426 4.27 -18.20 15.58
C ALA A 426 4.24 -16.66 15.50
N VAL A 427 5.14 -16.03 16.26
CA VAL A 427 5.27 -14.56 16.29
C VAL A 427 6.60 -14.16 15.69
N PHE A 428 6.52 -13.25 14.72
CA PHE A 428 7.68 -12.72 14.03
C PHE A 428 7.96 -11.30 14.50
N SER A 429 9.24 -10.96 14.70
CA SER A 429 9.63 -9.55 14.67
C SER A 429 9.68 -9.11 13.21
N CYS A 430 9.25 -7.88 12.93
CA CYS A 430 9.39 -7.33 11.57
C CYS A 430 10.87 -7.42 11.15
N PRO A 431 11.22 -8.21 10.12
CA PRO A 431 12.60 -8.26 9.67
C PRO A 431 13.03 -6.85 9.22
N PRO A 432 14.32 -6.51 9.31
CA PRO A 432 14.79 -5.21 8.85
C PRO A 432 14.45 -5.01 7.37
N CYS A 433 13.44 -4.19 7.11
CA CYS A 433 12.95 -3.91 5.77
C CYS A 433 13.80 -2.85 5.08
N ILE A 434 14.15 -3.07 3.81
CA ILE A 434 14.76 -2.04 2.97
C ILE A 434 13.67 -1.03 2.60
N LEU A 435 13.87 0.24 2.98
CA LEU A 435 12.95 1.32 2.66
C LEU A 435 12.92 1.56 1.15
N SER A 436 11.76 1.32 0.53
CA SER A 436 11.50 1.69 -0.86
C SER A 436 10.64 2.95 -0.94
N LYS A 437 10.78 3.73 -2.02
CA LYS A 437 9.95 4.93 -2.24
C LYS A 437 8.61 4.51 -2.83
N GLY A 438 7.52 4.76 -2.10
CA GLY A 438 6.16 4.62 -2.63
C GLY A 438 5.88 5.61 -3.77
N HIS A 439 4.93 5.25 -4.64
CA HIS A 439 4.49 6.11 -5.75
C HIS A 439 3.91 7.42 -5.20
N LYS A 440 4.56 8.56 -5.49
CA LYS A 440 4.07 9.88 -5.08
C LYS A 440 2.79 10.19 -5.87
N LYS A 441 1.62 10.08 -5.23
CA LYS A 441 0.38 10.63 -5.79
C LYS A 441 0.58 12.13 -5.98
N LEU A 442 0.70 12.55 -7.25
CA LEU A 442 0.76 13.96 -7.59
C LEU A 442 -0.51 14.63 -7.04
N PRO A 443 -0.40 15.82 -6.40
CA PRO A 443 -1.56 16.54 -5.92
C PRO A 443 -2.52 16.75 -7.09
N LYS A 444 -3.69 16.12 -7.02
CA LYS A 444 -4.74 16.18 -8.04
C LYS A 444 -5.22 17.64 -8.08
N ARG A 445 -4.59 18.45 -8.93
CA ARG A 445 -4.86 19.87 -9.06
C ARG A 445 -6.31 19.99 -9.54
N ARG A 446 -7.25 20.26 -8.61
CA ARG A 446 -8.67 20.45 -8.94
C ARG A 446 -8.75 21.48 -10.06
N GLY A 447 -9.23 21.03 -11.22
CA GLY A 447 -9.25 21.82 -12.44
C GLY A 447 -9.90 23.18 -12.18
N ARG A 448 -9.18 24.24 -12.54
CA ARG A 448 -9.82 25.53 -12.82
C ARG A 448 -10.60 25.36 -14.12
N MET A 449 -11.80 24.81 -14.00
CA MET A 449 -12.86 24.92 -14.97
C MET A 449 -13.30 26.38 -14.99
N CYS A 450 -12.64 27.22 -15.80
CA CYS A 450 -13.06 28.61 -16.00
C CYS A 450 -12.35 29.29 -17.19
N GLN A 451 -12.18 28.63 -18.35
CA GLN A 451 -11.93 29.35 -19.61
C GLN A 451 -12.55 28.60 -20.81
N ARG A 452 -13.88 28.46 -20.81
CA ARG A 452 -14.65 28.37 -22.06
C ARG A 452 -15.16 29.77 -22.34
N GLY A 453 -14.54 30.46 -23.29
CA GLY A 453 -14.94 31.82 -23.61
C GLY A 453 -14.10 32.47 -24.68
N LYS A 454 -14.28 31.99 -25.91
CA LYS A 454 -14.20 32.77 -27.17
C LYS A 454 -12.83 33.31 -27.58
N GLY A 455 -12.32 32.76 -28.68
CA GLY A 455 -11.25 33.39 -29.46
C GLY A 455 -10.60 32.49 -30.50
N ALA A 456 -11.37 31.94 -31.42
CA ALA A 456 -10.90 31.58 -32.76
C ALA A 456 -11.73 32.41 -33.76
N PRO A 457 -11.29 32.68 -35.01
CA PRO A 457 -10.15 32.13 -35.74
C PRO A 457 -9.14 33.25 -36.07
N ASP A 458 -7.96 33.04 -36.64
CA ASP A 458 -7.65 32.45 -37.95
C ASP A 458 -6.14 32.68 -38.14
N ILE A 459 -5.47 31.84 -38.92
CA ILE A 459 -4.15 32.00 -39.59
C ILE A 459 -3.55 30.61 -39.78
N THR A 460 -3.96 30.04 -40.92
CA THR A 460 -3.10 29.52 -41.98
C THR A 460 -1.63 29.15 -41.67
N SER A 461 -1.24 28.05 -42.31
CA SER A 461 0.14 27.60 -42.59
C SER A 461 0.82 26.96 -41.38
N ASP A 462 1.67 25.95 -41.50
CA ASP A 462 2.16 25.16 -42.62
C ASP A 462 2.92 24.01 -41.98
N ALA A 463 3.23 22.98 -42.76
CA ALA A 463 4.36 22.08 -42.56
C ALA A 463 4.34 21.10 -41.36
N ALA A 464 4.21 19.84 -41.77
CA ALA A 464 4.62 18.60 -41.13
C ALA A 464 5.99 18.62 -40.44
N SER A 465 6.13 17.76 -39.43
CA SER A 465 7.38 17.02 -39.15
C SER A 465 7.07 15.76 -38.34
N VAL A 466 6.84 14.64 -39.04
CA VAL A 466 6.95 13.29 -38.46
C VAL A 466 8.42 12.90 -38.56
N PRO A 467 9.14 12.63 -37.46
CA PRO A 467 10.48 12.06 -37.58
C PRO A 467 10.35 10.61 -38.02
N VAL A 468 10.96 10.31 -39.18
CA VAL A 468 11.20 8.96 -39.67
C VAL A 468 12.29 8.34 -38.79
N THR A 469 11.95 7.35 -37.98
CA THR A 469 12.93 6.50 -37.28
C THR A 469 13.22 5.28 -38.15
N LEU A 470 14.31 5.36 -38.93
CA LEU A 470 15.00 4.19 -39.49
C LEU A 470 15.82 3.56 -38.35
N GLY A 471 15.31 2.47 -37.78
CA GLY A 471 16.09 1.59 -36.91
C GLY A 471 16.19 0.22 -37.58
N GLU A 472 17.36 -0.07 -38.15
CA GLU A 472 17.75 -1.42 -38.56
C GLU A 472 17.82 -2.29 -37.29
N TYR A 473 16.93 -3.27 -37.20
CA TYR A 473 17.12 -4.42 -36.32
C TYR A 473 18.13 -5.34 -37.00
N VAL A 474 19.26 -5.58 -36.33
CA VAL A 474 20.22 -6.61 -36.70
C VAL A 474 19.92 -7.82 -35.80
N ASP A 475 19.82 -8.98 -36.43
CA ASP A 475 19.41 -10.27 -35.85
C ASP A 475 20.25 -10.76 -34.66
#